data_AF-A0A9X7ZT98-F1
#
_entry.id   AF-A0A9X7ZT98-F1
#
_cell.length_a   1.000
_cell.length_b   1.000
_cell.length_c   1.000
_cell.angle_alpha   90.00
_cell.angle_beta   90.00
_cell.angle_gamma   90.00
#
_symmetry.space_group_name_H-M   'P 1'
#
loop_
_entity.id
_entity.type
_entity.pdbx_description
1 polymer ?
#
loop_
_entity_poly.entity_id
_entity_poly.type
_entity_poly.pdbx_seq_one_letter_code
_entity_poly.pdbx_strand_id
1 'polypeptide(L)'
;MNSKGQLIITELILYIIIIVICISMILYIFNTINNNQVMILDNRMTNQILEDTMDTLIMSEGTPSNWDNLSDKDIKTIGLRKNSLSYQISYNKLSKLKNNTDLIDDFFPKGLSYSLIVYPKNNPKNQEYIAGEYSLENRNNIYSKEVPIIIDYGYDIYTIKSHKYMNYCPYNHNNSSSIWQCKPFSINRTSMYNGIFYMVSNNETNYILSNTYNQQVNNTVSNKKNINQEVESLLNSESDTIYIHINTNTTSYLVYDENNLEKYLDSIYDPEIYILKLSISN
;
A
#
# COMPACT_ATOMS: atom_id res chain seq x y z
N MET A 1 37.69 -21.92 -80.27
CA MET A 1 37.41 -21.67 -78.85
C MET A 1 36.15 -22.45 -78.46
N ASN A 2 36.23 -23.27 -77.41
CA ASN A 2 35.20 -24.23 -77.00
C ASN A 2 33.99 -23.53 -76.34
N SER A 3 33.04 -23.06 -77.15
CA SER A 3 31.84 -22.35 -76.68
C SER A 3 30.94 -23.20 -75.77
N LYS A 4 30.89 -24.52 -75.98
CA LYS A 4 30.09 -25.45 -75.15
C LYS A 4 30.60 -25.57 -73.71
N GLY A 5 31.91 -25.59 -73.52
CA GLY A 5 32.52 -25.69 -72.18
C GLY A 5 32.32 -24.41 -71.36
N GLN A 6 32.41 -23.24 -72.01
CA GLN A 6 32.10 -21.96 -71.38
C GLN A 6 30.63 -21.87 -70.97
N LEU A 7 29.70 -22.37 -71.79
CA LEU A 7 28.27 -22.33 -71.48
C LEU A 7 27.92 -23.17 -70.23
N ILE A 8 28.48 -24.38 -70.13
CA ILE A 8 28.30 -25.27 -68.97
C ILE A 8 28.88 -24.64 -67.69
N ILE A 9 30.07 -24.05 -67.76
CA ILE A 9 30.70 -23.39 -66.60
C ILE A 9 29.87 -22.17 -66.15
N THR A 10 29.31 -21.41 -67.10
CA THR A 10 28.50 -20.23 -66.80
C THR A 10 27.17 -20.63 -66.13
N GLU A 11 26.51 -21.69 -66.60
CA GLU A 11 25.33 -22.25 -65.95
C GLU A 11 25.63 -22.79 -64.55
N LEU A 12 26.76 -23.48 -64.37
CA LEU A 12 27.18 -23.99 -63.06
C LEU A 12 27.40 -22.84 -62.06
N ILE A 13 28.09 -21.76 -62.48
CA ILE A 13 28.32 -20.57 -61.65
C ILE A 13 27.00 -19.89 -61.30
N LEU A 14 26.09 -19.74 -62.26
CA LEU A 14 24.78 -19.16 -62.03
C LEU A 14 23.97 -19.98 -61.01
N TYR A 15 24.02 -21.31 -61.12
CA TYR A 15 23.34 -22.22 -60.19
C TYR A 15 23.90 -22.08 -58.76
N ILE A 16 25.23 -21.99 -58.62
CA ILE A 16 25.89 -21.77 -57.33
C ILE A 16 25.48 -20.42 -56.73
N ILE A 17 25.43 -19.34 -57.52
CA ILE A 17 25.00 -18.02 -57.05
C ILE A 17 23.56 -18.07 -56.53
N ILE A 18 22.65 -18.70 -57.29
CA ILE A 18 21.25 -18.86 -56.88
C ILE A 18 21.17 -19.63 -55.56
N ILE A 19 21.91 -20.73 -55.41
CA ILE A 19 21.95 -21.50 -54.16
C ILE A 19 22.45 -20.65 -52.99
N VAL A 20 23.52 -19.87 -53.17
CA VAL A 20 24.08 -19.01 -52.12
C VAL A 20 23.06 -17.95 -51.70
N ILE A 21 22.35 -17.34 -52.64
CA ILE A 21 21.30 -16.36 -52.34
C ILE A 21 20.16 -17.02 -51.56
N CYS A 22 19.69 -18.20 -51.99
CA CYS A 22 18.65 -18.94 -51.30
C CYS A 22 19.06 -19.32 -49.87
N ILE A 23 20.28 -19.84 -49.68
CA ILE A 23 20.80 -20.18 -48.34
C ILE A 23 20.90 -18.92 -47.47
N SER A 24 21.38 -17.81 -48.02
CA SER A 24 21.50 -16.54 -47.29
C SER A 24 20.13 -16.02 -46.84
N MET A 25 19.11 -16.08 -47.70
CA MET A 25 17.73 -15.73 -47.33
C MET A 25 17.17 -16.66 -46.25
N ILE A 26 17.40 -17.97 -46.37
CA ILE A 26 16.95 -18.95 -45.38
C ILE A 26 17.60 -18.67 -44.02
N LEU A 27 18.92 -18.44 -43.96
CA LEU A 27 19.64 -18.10 -42.74
C LEU A 27 19.13 -16.80 -42.11
N TYR A 28 18.86 -15.78 -42.93
CA TYR A 28 18.29 -14.51 -42.45
C TYR A 28 16.91 -14.70 -41.82
N ILE A 29 16.04 -15.48 -42.47
CA ILE A 29 14.70 -15.80 -41.96
C ILE A 29 14.79 -16.58 -40.64
N PHE A 30 15.65 -17.60 -40.57
CA PHE A 30 15.84 -18.38 -39.35
C PHE A 30 16.34 -17.51 -38.18
N ASN A 31 17.34 -16.65 -38.42
CA ASN A 31 17.82 -15.73 -37.38
C ASN A 31 16.73 -14.77 -36.92
N THR A 32 15.92 -14.24 -37.83
CA THR A 32 14.81 -13.33 -37.49
C THR A 32 13.74 -14.03 -36.66
N ILE A 33 13.35 -15.25 -37.04
CA ILE A 33 12.38 -16.06 -36.28
C ILE A 33 12.93 -16.40 -34.90
N ASN A 34 14.19 -16.83 -34.81
CA ASN A 34 14.82 -17.18 -33.54
C ASN A 34 14.88 -15.97 -32.60
N ASN A 35 15.31 -14.82 -33.10
CA ASN A 35 15.35 -13.57 -32.32
C ASN A 35 13.95 -13.17 -31.83
N ASN A 36 12.94 -13.27 -32.68
CA ASN A 36 11.55 -12.97 -32.29
C ASN A 36 11.05 -13.95 -31.23
N GLN A 37 11.36 -15.24 -31.33
CA GLN A 37 10.96 -16.24 -30.33
C GLN A 37 11.64 -16.00 -28.99
N VAL A 38 12.94 -15.71 -28.99
CA VAL A 38 13.69 -15.36 -27.77
C VAL A 38 13.11 -14.10 -27.11
N MET A 39 12.86 -13.04 -27.89
CA MET A 39 12.23 -11.82 -27.37
C MET A 39 10.83 -12.09 -26.77
N ILE A 40 10.00 -12.92 -27.40
CA ILE A 40 8.68 -13.27 -26.88
C ILE A 40 8.79 -14.05 -25.55
N LEU A 41 9.74 -14.99 -25.45
CA LEU A 41 9.98 -15.76 -24.24
C LEU A 41 10.49 -14.87 -23.11
N ASP A 42 11.45 -13.99 -23.38
CA ASP A 42 12.00 -13.04 -22.41
C ASP A 42 10.92 -12.08 -21.91
N ASN A 43 10.06 -11.58 -22.82
CA ASN A 43 8.91 -10.75 -22.46
C ASN A 43 7.94 -11.49 -21.53
N ARG A 44 7.63 -12.75 -21.83
CA ARG A 44 6.71 -13.56 -21.03
C ARG A 44 7.29 -13.83 -19.64
N MET A 45 8.57 -14.16 -19.56
CA MET A 45 9.25 -14.41 -18.29
C MET A 45 9.32 -13.15 -17.42
N THR A 46 9.66 -12.00 -18.02
CA THR A 46 9.73 -10.71 -17.33
C THR A 46 8.35 -10.29 -16.80
N ASN A 47 7.31 -10.44 -17.62
CA ASN A 47 5.93 -10.19 -17.18
C ASN A 47 5.51 -11.14 -16.06
N GLN A 48 5.92 -12.40 -16.09
CA GLN A 48 5.60 -13.34 -15.02
C GLN A 48 6.30 -12.96 -13.70
N ILE A 49 7.57 -12.58 -13.73
CA ILE A 49 8.29 -12.10 -12.53
C ILE A 49 7.59 -10.87 -11.94
N LEU A 50 7.20 -9.92 -12.80
CA LEU A 50 6.49 -8.71 -12.43
C LEU A 50 5.11 -9.01 -11.79
N GLU A 51 4.36 -9.94 -12.39
CA GLU A 51 3.07 -10.41 -11.87
C GLU A 51 3.23 -11.11 -10.51
N ASP A 52 4.11 -12.11 -10.42
CA ASP A 52 4.33 -12.92 -9.23
C ASP A 52 4.90 -12.08 -8.07
N THR A 53 5.82 -11.15 -8.36
CA THR A 53 6.38 -10.23 -7.36
C THR A 53 5.32 -9.30 -6.83
N MET A 54 4.55 -8.65 -7.71
CA MET A 54 3.49 -7.74 -7.30
C MET A 54 2.42 -8.47 -6.49
N ASP A 55 1.99 -9.66 -6.93
CA ASP A 55 0.99 -10.46 -6.25
C ASP A 55 1.50 -10.93 -4.88
N THR A 56 2.76 -11.33 -4.77
CA THR A 56 3.40 -11.66 -3.49
C THR A 56 3.37 -10.46 -2.55
N LEU A 57 3.75 -9.27 -3.02
CA LEU A 57 3.75 -8.04 -2.23
C LEU A 57 2.34 -7.68 -1.75
N ILE A 58 1.31 -7.74 -2.59
CA ILE A 58 -0.04 -7.24 -2.23
C ILE A 58 -0.94 -8.29 -1.58
N MET A 59 -0.76 -9.58 -1.89
CA MET A 59 -1.67 -10.65 -1.45
C MET A 59 -1.17 -11.38 -0.20
N SER A 60 0.15 -11.32 0.09
CA SER A 60 0.77 -11.95 1.26
C SER A 60 0.96 -10.98 2.42
N GLU A 61 0.83 -11.48 3.63
CA GLU A 61 1.23 -10.75 4.85
C GLU A 61 2.77 -10.73 5.03
N GLY A 62 3.49 -11.54 4.26
CA GLY A 62 4.87 -11.88 4.55
C GLY A 62 4.98 -12.96 5.61
N THR A 63 6.20 -13.44 5.85
CA THR A 63 6.48 -14.47 6.84
C THR A 63 7.69 -14.08 7.69
N PRO A 64 7.54 -13.98 9.01
CA PRO A 64 6.26 -14.01 9.75
C PRO A 64 5.36 -12.80 9.45
N SER A 65 4.08 -12.85 9.80
CA SER A 65 3.10 -11.82 9.42
C SER A 65 3.38 -10.43 10.01
N ASN A 66 4.11 -10.37 11.12
CA ASN A 66 4.52 -9.15 11.82
C ASN A 66 5.98 -8.77 11.55
N TRP A 67 6.52 -9.16 10.38
CA TRP A 67 7.93 -8.94 10.02
C TRP A 67 8.35 -7.46 10.09
N ASP A 68 7.41 -6.52 10.00
CA ASP A 68 7.64 -5.09 10.21
C ASP A 68 8.28 -4.79 11.57
N ASN A 69 8.01 -5.61 12.60
CA ASN A 69 8.54 -5.41 13.95
C ASN A 69 9.80 -6.22 14.27
N LEU A 70 10.32 -7.00 13.32
CA LEU A 70 11.45 -7.92 13.55
C LEU A 70 12.79 -7.38 13.04
N SER A 71 13.89 -8.07 13.33
CA SER A 71 15.15 -7.78 12.65
C SER A 71 15.13 -8.34 11.23
N ASP A 72 15.89 -7.75 10.29
CA ASP A 72 15.88 -8.18 8.89
C ASP A 72 16.27 -9.65 8.70
N LYS A 73 17.08 -10.21 9.62
CA LYS A 73 17.53 -11.61 9.60
C LYS A 73 16.42 -12.61 9.92
N ASP A 74 15.36 -12.16 10.58
CA ASP A 74 14.24 -13.01 11.00
C ASP A 74 13.12 -13.03 9.95
N ILE A 75 13.28 -12.23 8.89
CA ILE A 75 12.30 -12.11 7.81
C ILE A 75 12.58 -13.19 6.76
N LYS A 76 11.56 -14.01 6.46
CA LYS A 76 11.64 -15.06 5.43
C LYS A 76 11.05 -14.61 4.11
N THR A 77 9.97 -13.83 4.14
CA THR A 77 9.28 -13.38 2.94
C THR A 77 8.63 -12.04 3.20
N ILE A 78 8.76 -11.13 2.24
CA ILE A 78 8.12 -9.81 2.27
C ILE A 78 6.72 -9.91 1.66
N GLY A 79 5.75 -9.36 2.38
CA GLY A 79 4.40 -9.14 1.91
C GLY A 79 3.84 -7.95 2.66
N LEU A 80 3.14 -7.07 1.96
CA LEU A 80 2.71 -5.76 2.46
C LEU A 80 1.28 -5.78 3.00
N ARG A 81 0.52 -6.86 2.76
CA ARG A 81 -0.86 -7.00 3.22
C ARG A 81 -0.94 -6.91 4.74
N LYS A 82 -1.91 -6.15 5.26
CA LYS A 82 -2.14 -5.99 6.71
C LYS A 82 -2.34 -7.35 7.38
N ASN A 83 -3.33 -8.09 6.90
CA ASN A 83 -3.63 -9.46 7.29
C ASN A 83 -4.42 -10.16 6.16
N SER A 84 -4.55 -11.47 6.25
CA SER A 84 -5.17 -12.38 5.28
C SER A 84 -6.66 -12.14 5.05
N LEU A 85 -7.32 -11.38 5.92
CA LEU A 85 -8.73 -11.01 5.81
C LEU A 85 -8.94 -9.59 5.27
N SER A 86 -7.90 -8.75 5.23
CA SER A 86 -7.96 -7.37 4.75
C SER A 86 -7.45 -7.27 3.32
N TYR A 87 -7.95 -6.35 2.50
CA TYR A 87 -7.36 -6.01 1.20
C TYR A 87 -6.39 -4.83 1.29
N GLN A 88 -6.16 -4.31 2.50
CA GLN A 88 -5.32 -3.14 2.73
C GLN A 88 -3.85 -3.52 2.91
N ILE A 89 -2.99 -2.57 2.55
CA ILE A 89 -1.55 -2.63 2.74
C ILE A 89 -1.20 -1.95 4.07
N SER A 90 -0.39 -2.61 4.90
CA SER A 90 0.10 -2.01 6.15
C SER A 90 1.12 -0.90 5.86
N TYR A 91 0.86 0.29 6.40
CA TYR A 91 1.79 1.40 6.36
C TYR A 91 3.14 1.05 7.01
N ASN A 92 3.15 0.34 8.14
CA ASN A 92 4.39 -0.03 8.84
C ASN A 92 5.27 -0.95 7.99
N LYS A 93 4.65 -1.91 7.30
CA LYS A 93 5.35 -2.81 6.36
C LYS A 93 5.93 -2.04 5.18
N LEU A 94 5.14 -1.14 4.60
CA LEU A 94 5.58 -0.29 3.49
C LEU A 94 6.73 0.65 3.92
N SER A 95 6.62 1.25 5.10
CA SER A 95 7.63 2.14 5.68
C SER A 95 8.94 1.40 5.98
N LYS A 96 8.86 0.18 6.52
CA LYS A 96 10.06 -0.64 6.74
C LYS A 96 10.73 -1.04 5.44
N LEU A 97 9.96 -1.47 4.44
CA LEU A 97 10.51 -1.79 3.12
C LEU A 97 11.21 -0.58 2.49
N LYS A 98 10.62 0.62 2.65
CA LYS A 98 11.23 1.88 2.20
C LYS A 98 12.57 2.18 2.86
N ASN A 99 12.74 1.79 4.13
CA ASN A 99 13.98 1.98 4.87
C ASN A 99 15.01 0.87 4.62
N ASN A 100 14.56 -0.34 4.24
CA ASN A 100 15.38 -1.52 4.00
C ASN A 100 15.05 -2.09 2.61
N THR A 101 15.49 -1.40 1.56
CA THR A 101 15.12 -1.70 0.16
C THR A 101 15.56 -3.08 -0.30
N ASP A 102 16.67 -3.56 0.25
CA ASP A 102 17.34 -4.81 -0.13
C ASP A 102 16.49 -6.06 0.21
N LEU A 103 15.46 -5.90 1.05
CA LEU A 103 14.57 -6.98 1.48
C LEU A 103 13.81 -7.66 0.32
N ILE A 104 13.71 -7.00 -0.83
CA ILE A 104 13.05 -7.56 -2.03
C ILE A 104 14.02 -7.78 -3.20
N ASP A 105 15.33 -7.56 -3.04
CA ASP A 105 16.31 -7.77 -4.10
C ASP A 105 16.27 -9.22 -4.62
N ASP A 106 16.11 -10.17 -3.70
CA ASP A 106 16.06 -11.61 -4.01
C ASP A 106 14.81 -12.02 -4.81
N PHE A 107 13.81 -11.14 -4.96
CA PHE A 107 12.64 -11.41 -5.80
C PHE A 107 12.97 -11.27 -7.28
N PHE A 108 14.07 -10.57 -7.60
CA PHE A 108 14.48 -10.29 -8.97
C PHE A 108 15.73 -11.10 -9.33
N PRO A 109 15.73 -11.80 -10.47
CA PRO A 109 16.93 -12.40 -11.02
C PRO A 109 18.09 -11.40 -11.14
N LYS A 110 19.32 -11.89 -10.88
CA LYS A 110 20.53 -11.07 -11.00
C LYS A 110 20.63 -10.43 -12.38
N GLY A 111 20.91 -9.12 -12.39
CA GLY A 111 21.04 -8.32 -13.60
C GLY A 111 19.78 -7.55 -14.00
N LEU A 112 18.62 -7.87 -13.40
CA LEU A 112 17.42 -7.05 -13.56
C LEU A 112 17.48 -5.83 -12.66
N SER A 113 17.14 -4.68 -13.23
CA SER A 113 16.92 -3.43 -12.49
C SER A 113 15.42 -3.29 -12.25
N TYR A 114 15.00 -2.88 -11.05
CA TYR A 114 13.59 -2.68 -10.74
C TYR A 114 13.36 -1.34 -10.04
N SER A 115 12.12 -0.86 -10.05
CA SER A 115 11.70 0.33 -9.31
C SER A 115 10.30 0.11 -8.77
N LEU A 116 10.15 0.27 -7.46
CA LEU A 116 8.88 0.19 -6.76
C LEU A 116 8.52 1.57 -6.22
N ILE A 117 7.40 2.11 -6.69
CA ILE A 117 6.89 3.42 -6.27
C ILE A 117 5.41 3.34 -5.89
N VAL A 118 4.98 4.26 -5.04
CA VAL A 118 3.57 4.45 -4.69
C VAL A 118 3.16 5.89 -4.94
N TYR A 119 1.94 6.12 -5.44
CA TYR A 119 1.41 7.48 -5.60
C TYR A 119 -0.11 7.53 -5.43
N PRO A 120 -0.68 8.65 -4.97
CA PRO A 120 -2.12 8.84 -4.95
C PRO A 120 -2.70 8.75 -6.36
N LYS A 121 -3.78 7.97 -6.53
CA LYS A 121 -4.46 7.83 -7.82
C LYS A 121 -4.92 9.18 -8.38
N ASN A 122 -5.35 10.09 -7.51
CA ASN A 122 -5.83 11.42 -7.88
C ASN A 122 -4.71 12.46 -8.02
N ASN A 123 -3.49 12.15 -7.58
CA ASN A 123 -2.33 13.02 -7.73
C ASN A 123 -1.05 12.23 -8.07
N PRO A 124 -0.94 11.72 -9.32
CA PRO A 124 0.19 10.87 -9.72
C PRO A 124 1.57 11.54 -9.71
N LYS A 125 1.63 12.87 -9.50
CA LYS A 125 2.88 13.62 -9.35
C LYS A 125 3.49 13.50 -7.96
N ASN A 126 2.69 13.20 -6.95
CA ASN A 126 3.17 13.01 -5.58
C ASN A 126 3.62 11.55 -5.38
N GLN A 127 4.73 11.21 -6.02
CA GLN A 127 5.28 9.87 -5.99
C GLN A 127 6.18 9.69 -4.78
N GLU A 128 5.99 8.58 -4.08
CA GLU A 128 6.91 8.10 -3.07
C GLU A 128 7.67 6.89 -3.59
N TYR A 129 8.98 6.99 -3.55
CA TYR A 129 9.88 5.89 -3.85
C TYR A 129 9.91 4.88 -2.68
N ILE A 130 9.79 3.59 -2.99
CA ILE A 130 9.76 2.50 -2.01
C ILE A 130 11.03 1.64 -2.10
N ALA A 131 11.41 1.10 -3.27
CA ALA A 131 12.58 0.22 -3.38
C ALA A 131 13.13 0.09 -4.81
N GLY A 132 14.38 -0.40 -4.94
CA GLY A 132 15.07 -0.64 -6.21
C GLY A 132 15.98 0.51 -6.70
N GLU A 133 15.82 0.90 -7.96
CA GLU A 133 16.44 2.08 -8.57
C GLU A 133 15.44 3.24 -8.59
N TYR A 134 15.92 4.44 -8.29
CA TYR A 134 15.08 5.65 -8.27
C TYR A 134 14.43 5.97 -9.62
N SER A 135 15.11 5.65 -10.72
CA SER A 135 14.59 5.84 -12.07
C SER A 135 15.18 4.80 -13.03
N LEU A 136 14.33 4.27 -13.90
CA LEU A 136 14.70 3.37 -14.98
C LEU A 136 14.71 4.07 -16.35
N GLU A 137 14.55 5.39 -16.43
CA GLU A 137 14.32 6.14 -17.68
C GLU A 137 15.42 5.97 -18.74
N ASN A 138 16.65 5.68 -18.34
CA ASN A 138 17.78 5.46 -19.25
C ASN A 138 17.96 3.99 -19.66
N ARG A 139 17.06 3.10 -19.23
CA ARG A 139 17.14 1.68 -19.52
C ARG A 139 16.25 1.31 -20.70
N ASN A 140 16.61 0.23 -21.39
CA ASN A 140 15.82 -0.29 -22.49
C ASN A 140 14.79 -1.29 -21.96
N ASN A 141 13.68 -1.46 -22.68
CA ASN A 141 12.67 -2.50 -22.38
C ASN A 141 12.16 -2.46 -20.93
N ILE A 142 11.45 -1.39 -20.57
CA ILE A 142 10.84 -1.25 -19.24
C ILE A 142 9.44 -1.90 -19.27
N TYR A 143 9.23 -2.87 -18.39
CA TYR A 143 7.92 -3.50 -18.15
C TYR A 143 7.37 -2.97 -16.84
N SER A 144 6.06 -2.76 -16.73
CA SER A 144 5.46 -2.19 -15.52
C SER A 144 4.10 -2.78 -15.21
N LYS A 145 3.82 -3.01 -13.92
CA LYS A 145 2.51 -3.37 -13.38
C LYS A 145 2.07 -2.28 -12.41
N GLU A 146 0.82 -1.86 -12.53
CA GLU A 146 0.19 -0.90 -11.64
C GLU A 146 -1.01 -1.57 -10.97
N VAL A 147 -1.08 -1.47 -9.64
CA VAL A 147 -2.17 -2.06 -8.86
C VAL A 147 -2.74 -1.02 -7.90
N PRO A 148 -4.08 -0.82 -7.85
CA PRO A 148 -4.69 0.04 -6.86
C PRO A 148 -4.64 -0.62 -5.48
N ILE A 149 -4.20 0.16 -4.48
CA ILE A 149 -4.10 -0.27 -3.09
C ILE A 149 -4.73 0.77 -2.16
N ILE A 150 -5.16 0.33 -0.98
CA ILE A 150 -5.57 1.18 0.13
C ILE A 150 -4.57 0.95 1.26
N ILE A 151 -4.03 2.04 1.81
CA ILE A 151 -3.07 1.97 2.91
C ILE A 151 -3.81 2.01 4.23
N ASP A 152 -3.47 1.07 5.11
CA ASP A 152 -3.85 1.07 6.51
C ASP A 152 -2.73 1.72 7.33
N TYR A 153 -3.01 2.91 7.86
CA TYR A 153 -2.06 3.70 8.65
C TYR A 153 -1.89 3.20 10.09
N GLY A 154 -2.50 2.07 10.45
CA GLY A 154 -2.34 1.45 11.76
C GLY A 154 -3.11 2.15 12.88
N TYR A 155 -4.14 2.94 12.53
CA TYR A 155 -5.00 3.57 13.52
C TYR A 155 -5.93 2.56 14.19
N ASP A 156 -6.10 2.71 15.50
CA ASP A 156 -7.18 2.05 16.22
C ASP A 156 -8.44 2.92 16.16
N ILE A 157 -9.40 2.50 15.34
CA ILE A 157 -10.62 3.27 15.04
C ILE A 157 -11.80 2.69 15.82
N TYR A 158 -12.33 3.48 16.76
CA TYR A 158 -13.50 3.15 17.53
C TYR A 158 -14.71 3.92 17.01
N THR A 159 -15.67 3.20 16.42
CA THR A 159 -16.93 3.81 16.00
C THR A 159 -17.79 4.16 17.21
N ILE A 160 -18.23 5.41 17.27
CA ILE A 160 -19.20 5.87 18.26
C ILE A 160 -20.57 5.63 17.64
N LYS A 161 -21.22 4.54 18.04
CA LYS A 161 -22.57 4.15 17.61
C LYS A 161 -23.42 3.88 18.84
N SER A 162 -24.69 4.26 18.77
CA SER A 162 -25.72 3.84 19.74
C SER A 162 -25.69 2.32 19.92
N HIS A 163 -25.35 1.85 21.12
CA HIS A 163 -25.54 0.45 21.47
C HIS A 163 -27.03 0.20 21.70
N LYS A 164 -27.68 -0.54 20.79
CA LYS A 164 -29.10 -0.96 20.91
C LYS A 164 -29.46 -1.64 22.24
N TYR A 165 -28.48 -2.14 22.99
CA TYR A 165 -28.66 -2.90 24.23
C TYR A 165 -28.23 -2.17 25.51
N MET A 166 -27.71 -0.94 25.42
CA MET A 166 -27.31 -0.17 26.60
C MET A 166 -27.88 1.25 26.51
N ASN A 167 -29.09 1.43 27.04
CA ASN A 167 -29.68 2.73 27.35
C ASN A 167 -29.01 3.40 28.58
N TYR A 168 -27.89 2.89 29.07
CA TYR A 168 -27.24 3.41 30.27
C TYR A 168 -26.04 4.25 29.86
N CYS A 169 -26.32 5.50 29.52
CA CYS A 169 -25.31 6.53 29.67
C CYS A 169 -25.23 6.89 31.16
N PRO A 170 -24.04 6.86 31.80
CA PRO A 170 -23.91 7.31 33.18
C PRO A 170 -24.12 8.82 33.33
N TYR A 171 -24.01 9.56 32.22
CA TYR A 171 -24.34 10.98 32.17
C TYR A 171 -25.85 11.15 31.97
N ASN A 172 -26.49 11.87 32.89
CA ASN A 172 -27.90 12.20 32.76
C ASN A 172 -28.09 13.25 31.66
N HIS A 173 -28.45 12.79 30.46
CA HIS A 173 -28.89 13.63 29.35
C HIS A 173 -30.27 14.20 29.66
N ASN A 174 -30.36 15.11 30.65
CA ASN A 174 -31.61 15.71 31.11
C ASN A 174 -32.46 16.20 29.94
N ASN A 175 -33.66 15.63 29.77
CA ASN A 175 -34.79 16.14 28.97
C ASN A 175 -34.48 16.73 27.57
N SER A 176 -33.46 16.24 26.88
CA SER A 176 -33.24 16.62 25.48
C SER A 176 -33.97 15.64 24.58
N SER A 177 -34.82 16.14 23.67
CA SER A 177 -35.46 15.36 22.60
C SER A 177 -34.48 14.81 21.56
N SER A 178 -33.18 14.84 21.85
CA SER A 178 -32.09 14.47 20.95
C SER A 178 -31.54 13.09 21.27
N ILE A 179 -31.18 12.36 20.21
CA ILE A 179 -30.64 11.00 20.30
C ILE A 179 -29.14 11.10 20.61
N TRP A 180 -28.75 10.70 21.82
CA TRP A 180 -27.35 10.65 22.23
C TRP A 180 -26.72 9.30 21.88
N GLN A 181 -25.49 9.35 21.38
CA GLN A 181 -24.64 8.19 21.17
C GLN A 181 -23.50 8.21 22.18
N CYS A 182 -23.36 7.13 22.94
CA CYS A 182 -22.38 7.05 24.02
C CYS A 182 -21.43 5.88 23.81
N LYS A 183 -20.13 6.11 23.98
CA LYS A 183 -19.11 5.06 23.91
C LYS A 183 -18.15 5.19 25.09
N PRO A 184 -18.09 4.20 25.99
CA PRO A 184 -16.99 4.11 26.95
C PRO A 184 -15.71 3.64 26.25
N PHE A 185 -14.58 4.16 26.70
CA PHE A 185 -13.27 3.62 26.41
C PHE A 185 -12.41 3.68 27.67
N SER A 186 -11.67 2.61 27.93
CA SER A 186 -10.71 2.56 29.04
C SER A 186 -9.40 3.14 28.57
N ILE A 187 -8.80 3.99 29.38
CA ILE A 187 -7.55 4.66 29.07
C ILE A 187 -6.58 4.52 30.23
N ASN A 188 -5.32 4.26 29.89
CA ASN A 188 -4.20 4.29 30.81
C ASN A 188 -3.30 5.47 30.44
N ARG A 189 -2.72 6.16 31.42
CA ARG A 189 -1.74 7.23 31.20
C ARG A 189 -0.60 6.82 30.28
N THR A 190 -0.16 5.56 30.37
CA THR A 190 0.87 5.01 29.47
C THR A 190 0.45 5.12 28.00
N SER A 191 -0.81 4.84 27.67
CA SER A 191 -1.34 4.97 26.30
C SER A 191 -1.36 6.43 25.83
N MET A 192 -1.57 7.39 26.74
CA MET A 192 -1.49 8.82 26.39
C MET A 192 -0.07 9.31 26.12
N TYR A 193 0.95 8.69 26.72
CA TYR A 193 2.35 9.00 26.41
C TYR A 193 2.82 8.37 25.10
N ASN A 194 2.25 7.21 24.75
CA ASN A 194 2.67 6.44 23.58
C ASN A 194 1.92 6.82 22.28
N GLY A 195 0.86 7.63 22.37
CA GLY A 195 0.07 7.99 21.20
C GLY A 195 -0.91 9.12 21.45
N ILE A 196 -1.64 9.49 20.40
CA ILE A 196 -2.56 10.63 20.39
C ILE A 196 -3.98 10.13 20.13
N PHE A 197 -4.91 10.55 20.98
CA PHE A 197 -6.33 10.36 20.78
C PHE A 197 -6.89 11.54 19.97
N TYR A 198 -7.57 11.21 18.89
CA TYR A 198 -8.29 12.14 18.05
C TYR A 198 -9.77 11.86 18.10
N MET A 199 -10.55 12.92 18.27
CA MET A 199 -11.95 12.92 17.88
C MET A 199 -12.02 13.31 16.41
N VAL A 200 -12.64 12.48 15.60
CA VAL A 200 -12.79 12.72 14.16
C VAL A 200 -14.28 12.76 13.82
N SER A 201 -14.73 13.75 13.06
CA SER A 201 -16.11 13.88 12.56
C SER A 201 -16.16 14.49 11.15
N ASN A 202 -17.05 13.97 10.29
CA ASN A 202 -17.30 14.50 8.94
C ASN A 202 -17.96 15.88 8.93
N ASN A 203 -18.72 16.19 9.98
CA ASN A 203 -19.44 17.45 10.13
C ASN A 203 -19.06 18.08 11.47
N GLU A 204 -19.42 19.35 11.65
CA GLU A 204 -19.37 19.97 12.96
C GLU A 204 -20.27 19.20 13.95
N THR A 205 -19.63 18.57 14.93
CA THR A 205 -20.26 17.70 15.93
C THR A 205 -19.87 18.16 17.32
N ASN A 206 -20.88 18.44 18.14
CA ASN A 206 -20.69 18.69 19.56
C ASN A 206 -20.54 17.35 20.29
N TYR A 207 -19.51 17.25 21.12
CA TYR A 207 -19.26 16.09 21.96
C TYR A 207 -18.98 16.48 23.40
N ILE A 208 -19.26 15.55 24.30
CA ILE A 208 -18.96 15.65 25.72
C ILE A 208 -18.04 14.49 26.07
N LEU A 209 -16.93 14.77 26.74
CA LEU A 209 -16.15 13.76 27.43
C LEU A 209 -16.53 13.80 28.90
N SER A 210 -16.83 12.65 29.50
CA SER A 210 -17.05 12.55 30.94
C SER A 210 -16.33 11.36 31.54
N ASN A 211 -16.08 11.38 32.84
CA ASN A 211 -15.56 10.23 33.58
C ASN A 211 -16.62 9.65 34.53
N THR A 212 -16.23 8.62 35.28
CA THR A 212 -17.07 7.98 36.31
C THR A 212 -17.32 8.86 37.55
N TYR A 213 -16.64 10.00 37.65
CA TYR A 213 -16.68 10.93 38.79
C TYR A 213 -17.52 12.18 38.50
N ASN A 214 -18.34 12.16 37.45
CA ASN A 214 -19.18 13.28 36.99
C ASN A 214 -18.41 14.55 36.58
N GLN A 215 -17.10 14.45 36.31
CA GLN A 215 -16.36 15.53 35.64
C GLN A 215 -16.62 15.45 34.14
N GLN A 216 -16.62 16.60 33.48
CA GLN A 216 -16.88 16.68 32.05
C GLN A 216 -16.16 17.82 31.34
N VAL A 217 -15.91 17.61 30.05
CA VAL A 217 -15.43 18.62 29.12
C VAL A 217 -16.35 18.62 27.90
N ASN A 218 -16.88 19.79 27.56
CA ASN A 218 -17.73 19.99 26.38
C ASN A 218 -16.89 20.61 25.26
N ASN A 219 -17.05 20.12 24.03
CA ASN A 219 -16.27 20.60 22.91
C ASN A 219 -16.97 20.36 21.57
N THR A 220 -16.35 20.86 20.51
CA THR A 220 -16.82 20.71 19.14
C THR A 220 -15.68 20.24 18.23
N VAL A 221 -16.01 19.42 17.23
CA VAL A 221 -15.08 18.95 16.20
C VAL A 221 -15.72 19.08 14.82
N SER A 222 -14.99 19.61 13.84
CA SER A 222 -15.48 19.78 12.45
C SER A 222 -14.74 18.94 11.41
N ASN A 223 -13.55 18.42 11.75
CA ASN A 223 -12.82 17.43 10.97
C ASN A 223 -12.10 16.47 11.92
N LYS A 224 -11.03 16.94 12.55
CA LYS A 224 -10.28 16.21 13.57
C LYS A 224 -9.85 17.14 14.69
N LYS A 225 -9.72 16.58 15.89
CA LYS A 225 -9.25 17.30 17.07
C LYS A 225 -8.47 16.35 17.97
N ASN A 226 -7.24 16.70 18.32
CA ASN A 226 -6.51 16.06 19.40
C ASN A 226 -7.26 16.32 20.72
N ILE A 227 -7.55 15.25 21.47
CA ILE A 227 -8.29 15.31 22.73
C ILE A 227 -7.46 14.89 23.95
N ASN A 228 -6.14 14.68 23.82
CA ASN A 228 -5.31 14.21 24.93
C ASN A 228 -5.39 15.13 26.15
N GLN A 229 -5.42 16.45 25.95
CA GLN A 229 -5.50 17.41 27.06
C GLN A 229 -6.85 17.31 27.78
N GLU A 230 -7.95 17.24 27.03
CA GLU A 230 -9.28 17.07 27.58
C GLU A 230 -9.42 15.73 28.32
N VAL A 231 -8.86 14.66 27.77
CA VAL A 231 -8.82 13.34 28.39
C VAL A 231 -7.98 13.37 29.67
N GLU A 232 -6.78 13.95 29.63
CA GLU A 232 -5.87 14.06 30.78
C GLU A 232 -6.52 14.83 31.94
N SER A 233 -7.27 15.89 31.63
CA SER A 233 -8.02 16.67 32.64
C SER A 233 -9.13 15.88 33.35
N LEU A 234 -9.54 14.74 32.78
CA LEU A 234 -10.58 13.86 33.32
C LEU A 234 -10.01 12.61 34.02
N LEU A 235 -8.69 12.40 34.02
CA LEU A 235 -8.07 11.28 34.71
C LEU A 235 -7.83 11.59 36.19
N ASN A 236 -8.37 10.73 37.06
CA ASN A 236 -8.12 10.74 38.50
C ASN A 236 -7.16 9.61 38.92
N SER A 237 -6.99 8.58 38.10
CA SER A 237 -6.09 7.45 38.38
C SER A 237 -5.22 7.08 37.16
N GLU A 238 -4.32 6.10 37.34
CA GLU A 238 -3.47 5.60 36.26
C GLU A 238 -4.29 4.92 35.15
N SER A 239 -5.45 4.35 35.47
CA SER A 239 -6.37 3.73 34.53
C SER A 239 -7.81 4.12 34.84
N ASP A 240 -8.44 4.90 33.97
CA ASP A 240 -9.84 5.32 34.14
C ASP A 240 -10.68 4.99 32.91
N THR A 241 -12.00 5.04 33.06
CA THR A 241 -12.95 4.95 31.95
C THR A 241 -13.48 6.34 31.61
N ILE A 242 -13.27 6.73 30.36
CA ILE A 242 -13.85 7.94 29.79
C ILE A 242 -15.02 7.57 28.88
N TYR A 243 -16.05 8.41 28.90
CA TYR A 243 -17.25 8.27 28.10
C TYR A 243 -17.29 9.41 27.10
N ILE A 244 -17.45 9.06 25.82
CA ILE A 244 -17.72 10.03 24.76
C ILE A 244 -19.21 10.05 24.50
N HIS A 245 -19.80 11.24 24.54
CA HIS A 245 -21.21 11.49 24.25
C HIS A 245 -21.34 12.40 23.05
N ILE A 246 -22.10 11.98 22.05
CA ILE A 246 -22.32 12.72 20.81
C ILE A 246 -23.82 12.96 20.62
N ASN A 247 -24.18 14.22 20.36
CA ASN A 247 -25.57 14.68 20.30
C ASN A 247 -26.14 14.71 18.88
N THR A 248 -25.88 13.70 18.06
CA THR A 248 -26.26 13.70 16.63
C THR A 248 -26.25 12.30 16.02
N ASN A 249 -26.85 12.17 14.83
CA ASN A 249 -26.69 11.01 13.94
C ASN A 249 -25.43 11.11 13.05
N THR A 250 -24.45 11.96 13.39
CA THR A 250 -23.24 12.11 12.57
C THR A 250 -22.27 10.97 12.85
N THR A 251 -21.68 10.42 11.79
CA THR A 251 -20.65 9.40 11.91
C THR A 251 -19.39 10.03 12.48
N SER A 252 -19.06 9.64 13.71
CA SER A 252 -17.89 10.14 14.40
C SER A 252 -17.06 8.98 14.96
N TYR A 253 -15.75 9.17 15.00
CA TYR A 253 -14.80 8.15 15.42
C TYR A 253 -13.90 8.69 16.51
N LEU A 254 -13.67 7.87 17.53
CA LEU A 254 -12.48 8.02 18.36
C LEU A 254 -11.36 7.25 17.67
N VAL A 255 -10.22 7.89 17.49
CA VAL A 255 -9.08 7.32 16.81
C VAL A 255 -7.87 7.42 17.72
N TYR A 256 -7.14 6.33 17.87
CA TYR A 256 -5.86 6.32 18.55
C TYR A 256 -4.72 6.14 17.54
N ASP A 257 -3.76 7.05 17.60
CA ASP A 257 -2.64 7.16 16.67
C ASP A 257 -1.32 7.07 17.44
N GLU A 258 -0.71 5.88 17.41
CA GLU A 258 0.62 5.62 17.99
C GLU A 258 1.76 6.14 17.11
N ASN A 259 1.50 6.35 15.81
CA ASN A 259 2.54 6.64 14.81
C ASN A 259 2.65 8.14 14.48
N ASN A 260 1.82 8.98 15.09
CA ASN A 260 1.75 10.43 14.87
C ASN A 260 1.57 10.79 13.38
N LEU A 261 0.58 10.15 12.76
CA LEU A 261 0.24 10.22 11.35
C LEU A 261 -0.96 11.15 11.07
N GLU A 262 -1.22 12.17 11.90
CA GLU A 262 -2.41 13.04 11.85
C GLU A 262 -2.87 13.45 10.43
N LYS A 263 -1.93 13.70 9.52
CA LYS A 263 -2.20 14.10 8.13
C LYS A 263 -3.08 13.11 7.35
N TYR A 264 -3.12 11.83 7.73
CA TYR A 264 -3.91 10.81 7.05
C TYR A 264 -5.23 10.46 7.74
N LEU A 265 -5.58 11.10 8.87
CA LEU A 265 -6.83 10.81 9.58
C LEU A 265 -8.10 11.05 8.74
N ASP A 266 -8.03 11.94 7.76
CA ASP A 266 -9.14 12.25 6.86
C ASP A 266 -9.50 11.01 6.00
N SER A 267 -8.56 10.06 5.81
CA SER A 267 -8.78 8.80 5.07
C SER A 267 -9.67 7.80 5.80
N ILE A 268 -10.08 8.08 7.04
CA ILE A 268 -10.97 7.21 7.83
C ILE A 268 -12.39 7.19 7.25
N TYR A 269 -12.83 8.31 6.66
CA TYR A 269 -14.15 8.40 6.03
C TYR A 269 -14.12 8.06 4.56
N ASP A 270 -13.07 8.51 3.89
CA ASP A 270 -12.88 8.35 2.46
C ASP A 270 -11.46 7.82 2.22
N PRO A 271 -11.28 6.48 2.26
CA PRO A 271 -9.97 5.88 2.06
C PRO A 271 -9.37 6.30 0.72
N GLU A 272 -8.25 7.00 0.77
CA GLU A 272 -7.53 7.39 -0.43
C GLU A 272 -6.98 6.16 -1.14
N ILE A 273 -7.22 6.07 -2.45
CA ILE A 273 -6.70 5.00 -3.29
C ILE A 273 -5.33 5.42 -3.81
N TYR A 274 -4.33 4.58 -3.56
CA TYR A 274 -2.98 4.71 -4.09
C TYR A 274 -2.77 3.72 -5.23
N ILE A 275 -1.81 3.99 -6.09
CA ILE A 275 -1.31 3.05 -7.09
C ILE A 275 0.08 2.61 -6.65
N LEU A 276 0.25 1.30 -6.47
CA LEU A 276 1.57 0.68 -6.34
C LEU A 276 2.03 0.29 -7.73
N LYS A 277 3.19 0.80 -8.14
CA LYS A 277 3.79 0.54 -9.44
C LYS A 277 5.12 -0.16 -9.27
N LEU A 278 5.23 -1.34 -9.86
CA LEU A 278 6.50 -2.03 -10.04
C LEU A 278 6.91 -1.92 -11.50
N SER A 279 8.13 -1.47 -11.73
CA SER A 279 8.78 -1.43 -13.03
C SER A 279 10.03 -2.31 -13.01
N ILE A 280 10.29 -3.06 -14.07
CA ILE A 280 11.49 -3.90 -14.24
C ILE A 280 12.10 -3.60 -15.59
N SER A 281 13.42 -3.63 -15.68
CA SER A 281 14.17 -3.43 -16.92
C SER A 281 15.42 -4.33 -16.96
N ASN A 282 15.77 -4.75 -18.18
CA ASN A 282 16.92 -5.60 -18.51
C ASN A 282 18.11 -4.78 -19.00
#